data_AF-A0A523RVE4-F1
#
_entry.id   AF-A0A523RVE4-F1
#
_cell.length_a   1.000
_cell.length_b   1.000
_cell.length_c   1.000
_cell.angle_alpha   90.00
_cell.angle_beta   90.00
_cell.angle_gamma   90.00
#
_symmetry.space_group_name_H-M   'P 1'
#
loop_
_entity.id
_entity.type
_entity.pdbx_description
1 polymer ?
#
loop_
_entity_poly.entity_id
_entity_poly.type
_entity_poly.pdbx_seq_one_letter_code
_entity_poly.pdbx_strand_id
1 'polypeptide(L)'
;MQELMFTVPIPPLLALGFLIGIILLVLGYRENADLTRRNHLMGLGLIIIGIMIPVTPATWYGYLVVIHGLVLGITEIAVIAIALILGIILMYLGAKNYSKSQ
;
A
#
# COMPACT_ATOMS: atom_id res chain seq x y z
N MET A 1 36.65 -3.21 7.88
CA MET A 1 35.32 -3.32 8.51
C MET A 1 34.32 -3.41 7.37
N GLN A 2 33.71 -4.58 7.17
CA GLN A 2 32.67 -4.76 6.17
C GLN A 2 31.41 -4.06 6.70
N GLU A 3 30.93 -3.02 6.02
CA GLU A 3 29.62 -2.46 6.33
C GLU A 3 28.58 -3.54 6.11
N LEU A 4 28.02 -4.05 7.20
CA LEU A 4 26.81 -4.87 7.17
C LEU A 4 25.69 -3.97 6.64
N MET A 5 25.52 -3.92 5.32
CA MET A 5 24.30 -3.41 4.70
C MET A 5 23.16 -4.29 5.20
N PHE A 6 22.36 -3.78 6.13
CA PHE A 6 21.12 -4.42 6.56
C PHE A 6 20.21 -4.52 5.33
N THR A 7 20.22 -5.67 4.66
CA THR A 7 19.30 -5.98 3.57
C THR A 7 17.97 -6.35 4.20
N VAL A 8 17.11 -5.35 4.40
CA VAL A 8 15.74 -5.62 4.85
C VAL A 8 15.04 -6.41 3.75
N PRO A 9 14.54 -7.63 4.03
CA PRO A 9 13.83 -8.41 3.03
C PRO A 9 12.57 -7.67 2.60
N ILE A 10 12.35 -7.60 1.29
CA ILE A 10 11.23 -6.85 0.68
C ILE A 10 9.86 -7.41 1.09
N PRO A 11 9.61 -8.75 1.16
CA PRO A 11 8.28 -9.25 1.52
C PRO A 11 7.82 -8.84 2.94
N PRO A 12 8.67 -8.92 3.99
CA PRO A 12 8.32 -8.36 5.30
C PRO A 12 8.08 -6.86 5.30
N LEU A 13 8.84 -6.08 4.52
CA LEU A 13 8.60 -4.64 4.39
C LEU A 13 7.22 -4.34 3.78
N LEU A 14 6.83 -5.10 2.75
CA LEU A 14 5.51 -4.97 2.15
C LEU A 14 4.40 -5.36 3.15
N ALA A 15 4.58 -6.45 3.88
CA ALA A 15 3.64 -6.89 4.91
C ALA A 15 3.46 -5.83 6.02
N LEU A 16 4.55 -5.20 6.45
CA LEU A 16 4.51 -4.09 7.42
C LEU A 16 3.71 -2.89 6.90
N GLY A 17 3.86 -2.52 5.63
CA GLY A 17 3.07 -1.46 5.02
C GLY A 17 1.57 -1.72 5.08
N PHE A 18 1.13 -2.93 4.73
CA PHE A 18 -0.28 -3.33 4.87
C PHE A 18 -0.73 -3.35 6.34
N LEU A 19 0.10 -3.87 7.24
CA LEU A 19 -0.22 -3.94 8.66
C LEU A 19 -0.44 -2.54 9.25
N ILE A 20 0.43 -1.59 8.93
CA ILE A 20 0.28 -0.18 9.35
C ILE A 20 -1.04 0.39 8.79
N GLY A 21 -1.30 0.20 7.50
CA GLY A 21 -2.55 0.66 6.88
C GLY A 21 -3.80 0.10 7.57
N ILE A 22 -3.82 -1.21 7.86
CA ILE A 22 -4.93 -1.88 8.56
C ILE A 22 -5.08 -1.35 9.99
N ILE A 23 -3.98 -1.20 10.73
CA ILE A 23 -4.02 -0.66 12.10
C ILE A 23 -4.64 0.73 12.11
N LEU A 24 -4.24 1.62 11.19
CA LEU A 24 -4.81 2.96 11.10
C LEU A 24 -6.30 2.94 10.77
N LEU A 25 -6.75 2.05 9.89
CA LEU A 25 -8.17 1.87 9.61
C LEU A 25 -8.95 1.39 10.83
N VAL A 26 -8.41 0.42 11.56
CA VAL A 26 -9.03 -0.12 12.78
C VAL A 26 -9.10 0.96 13.87
N LEU A 27 -8.01 1.71 14.09
CA LEU A 27 -7.99 2.80 15.06
C LEU A 27 -8.99 3.90 14.67
N GLY A 28 -9.02 4.28 13.39
CA GLY A 28 -9.99 5.26 12.88
C GLY A 28 -11.44 4.78 13.01
N TYR A 29 -11.72 3.50 12.77
CA TYR A 29 -13.06 2.93 12.93
C TYR A 29 -13.51 2.89 14.41
N ARG A 30 -12.57 2.68 15.34
CA ARG A 30 -12.86 2.67 16.79
C ARG A 30 -13.02 4.07 17.38
N GLU A 31 -12.53 5.11 16.70
CA GLU A 31 -12.60 6.49 17.15
C GLU A 31 -14.02 7.04 16.96
N ASN A 32 -14.78 7.16 18.05
CA ASN A 32 -16.15 7.67 18.05
C ASN A 32 -16.28 9.04 18.73
N ALA A 33 -15.24 9.51 19.42
CA ALA A 33 -15.28 10.76 20.18
C ALA A 33 -14.99 11.98 19.29
N ASP A 34 -14.10 11.82 18.29
CA ASP A 34 -13.65 12.91 17.43
C ASP A 34 -13.71 12.50 15.95
N LEU A 35 -14.64 13.14 15.22
CA LEU A 35 -14.83 12.95 13.78
C LEU A 35 -13.61 13.36 12.95
N THR A 36 -12.88 14.39 13.40
CA THR A 36 -11.68 14.90 12.74
C THR A 36 -10.57 13.85 12.81
N ARG A 37 -10.30 13.34 14.01
CA ARG A 37 -9.30 12.29 14.25
C ARG A 37 -9.65 10.99 13.55
N ARG A 38 -10.93 10.59 13.55
CA ARG A 38 -11.43 9.44 12.80
C ARG A 38 -11.12 9.57 11.30
N ASN A 39 -11.52 10.68 10.68
CA ASN A 39 -11.32 10.92 9.26
C ASN A 39 -9.84 10.98 8.89
N HIS A 40 -9.00 11.54 9.77
CA HIS A 40 -7.55 11.59 9.59
C HIS A 40 -6.92 10.19 9.58
N LEU A 41 -7.21 9.37 10.61
CA LEU A 41 -6.68 8.01 10.74
C LEU A 41 -7.18 7.09 9.60
N MET A 42 -8.48 7.15 9.30
CA MET A 42 -9.05 6.40 8.19
C MET A 42 -8.47 6.85 6.84
N GLY A 43 -8.27 8.15 6.65
CA GLY A 43 -7.67 8.72 5.44
C GLY A 43 -6.25 8.22 5.20
N LEU A 44 -5.40 8.30 6.22
CA LEU A 44 -4.02 7.79 6.16
C LEU A 44 -3.98 6.28 5.92
N GLY A 45 -4.81 5.50 6.61
CA GLY A 45 -4.90 4.05 6.41
C GLY A 45 -5.26 3.67 4.98
N LEU A 46 -6.26 4.35 4.38
CA LEU A 46 -6.66 4.14 2.99
C LEU A 46 -5.56 4.53 1.99
N ILE A 47 -4.83 5.64 2.24
CA ILE A 47 -3.72 6.05 1.38
C ILE A 47 -2.61 4.99 1.40
N ILE A 48 -2.21 4.53 2.58
CA ILE A 48 -1.15 3.52 2.71
C ILE A 48 -1.56 2.23 1.98
N ILE A 49 -2.76 1.71 2.24
CA ILE A 49 -3.23 0.51 1.51
C ILE A 49 -3.31 0.76 0.01
N GLY A 50 -3.77 1.94 -0.41
CA GLY A 50 -3.83 2.34 -1.81
C GLY A 50 -2.46 2.38 -2.50
N ILE A 51 -1.38 2.70 -1.78
CA ILE A 51 -0.01 2.60 -2.29
C ILE A 51 0.44 1.13 -2.33
N MET A 52 0.12 0.35 -1.30
CA MET A 52 0.62 -1.03 -1.18
C MET A 52 0.05 -1.99 -2.21
N ILE A 53 -1.21 -1.79 -2.62
CA ILE A 53 -1.90 -2.63 -3.61
C ILE A 53 -1.17 -2.68 -4.96
N PRO A 54 -0.77 -1.55 -5.59
CA PRO A 54 0.02 -1.59 -6.82
C PRO A 54 1.49 -1.94 -6.61
N VAL A 55 2.08 -1.52 -5.49
CA VAL A 55 3.50 -1.79 -5.20
C VAL A 55 3.79 -3.29 -5.08
N THR A 56 2.88 -4.06 -4.46
CA THR A 56 3.05 -5.50 -4.23
C THR A 56 3.18 -6.34 -5.52
N PRO A 57 2.22 -6.31 -6.47
CA PRO A 57 2.35 -7.02 -7.73
C PRO A 57 3.49 -6.45 -8.59
N ALA A 58 3.72 -5.13 -8.58
CA ALA A 58 4.85 -4.54 -9.30
C ALA A 58 6.21 -5.10 -8.81
N THR A 59 6.37 -5.22 -7.49
CA THR A 59 7.56 -5.81 -6.87
C THR A 59 7.69 -7.29 -7.21
N TRP A 60 6.60 -8.04 -7.13
CA TRP A 60 6.59 -9.47 -7.42
C TRP A 60 6.93 -9.77 -8.89
N TYR A 61 6.24 -9.12 -9.82
CA TYR A 61 6.52 -9.29 -11.25
C TYR A 61 7.89 -8.75 -11.64
N GLY A 62 8.35 -7.64 -11.04
CA GLY A 62 9.71 -7.16 -11.21
C GLY A 62 10.76 -8.17 -10.77
N TYR A 63 10.54 -8.83 -9.63
CA TYR A 63 11.40 -9.93 -9.16
C TYR A 63 11.42 -11.11 -10.14
N LEU A 64 10.25 -11.53 -10.67
CA LEU A 64 10.17 -12.62 -11.63
C LEU A 64 10.86 -12.29 -12.96
N VAL A 65 10.75 -11.04 -13.44
CA VAL A 65 11.46 -10.57 -14.63
C VAL A 65 12.97 -10.66 -14.43
N VAL A 66 13.48 -10.16 -13.30
CA VAL A 66 14.93 -10.07 -13.03
C VAL A 66 15.54 -11.44 -12.74
N ILE A 67 14.87 -12.27 -11.93
CA ILE A 67 15.46 -13.53 -11.43
C ILE A 67 15.11 -14.73 -12.32
N HIS A 68 13.90 -14.75 -12.89
CA HIS A 68 13.40 -15.90 -13.65
C HIS A 68 13.32 -15.61 -15.15
N GLY A 69 13.70 -14.41 -15.61
CA GLY A 69 13.59 -14.03 -17.01
C GLY A 69 12.15 -14.02 -17.54
N LEU A 70 11.17 -13.85 -16.65
CA LEU A 70 9.77 -13.82 -17.03
C LEU A 70 9.52 -12.68 -18.01
N VAL A 71 8.94 -13.00 -19.17
CA VAL A 71 8.39 -11.99 -20.08
C VAL A 71 6.95 -11.72 -19.66
N LEU A 72 6.64 -10.46 -19.34
CA LEU A 72 5.30 -10.07 -18.93
C LEU A 72 4.34 -10.20 -20.12
N GLY A 73 3.35 -11.07 -19.98
CA GLY A 73 2.25 -11.19 -20.92
C GLY A 73 1.11 -10.22 -20.60
N ILE A 74 0.06 -10.31 -21.42
CA ILE A 74 -1.14 -9.47 -21.30
C ILE A 74 -1.82 -9.66 -19.94
N THR A 75 -1.79 -10.87 -19.39
CA THR A 75 -2.38 -11.22 -18.09
C THR A 75 -1.69 -10.50 -16.94
N GLU A 76 -0.36 -10.52 -16.90
CA GLU A 76 0.42 -9.88 -15.82
C GLU A 76 0.28 -8.36 -15.89
N ILE A 77 0.31 -7.80 -17.10
CA ILE A 77 0.07 -6.39 -17.35
C ILE A 77 -1.33 -5.98 -16.88
N ALA A 78 -2.36 -6.78 -17.19
CA ALA A 78 -3.72 -6.51 -16.74
C ALA A 78 -3.84 -6.53 -15.21
N VAL A 79 -3.18 -7.48 -14.53
CA VAL A 79 -3.16 -7.53 -13.05
C VAL A 79 -2.51 -6.26 -12.47
N ILE A 80 -1.36 -5.83 -13.00
CA ILE A 80 -0.69 -4.61 -12.55
C ILE A 80 -1.56 -3.38 -12.80
N ALA A 81 -2.21 -3.29 -13.97
CA ALA A 81 -3.10 -2.18 -14.31
C ALA A 81 -4.33 -2.11 -13.38
N ILE A 82 -4.98 -3.24 -13.11
CA ILE A 82 -6.11 -3.31 -12.17
C ILE A 82 -5.67 -2.90 -10.77
N ALA A 83 -4.51 -3.41 -10.31
CA ALA A 83 -3.96 -3.04 -9.01
C ALA A 83 -3.64 -1.53 -8.91
N LEU A 84 -3.11 -0.93 -9.98
CA LEU A 84 -2.90 0.51 -10.07
C LEU A 84 -4.20 1.30 -9.96
N ILE A 85 -5.23 0.91 -10.72
CA ILE A 85 -6.53 1.58 -10.68
C ILE A 85 -7.14 1.51 -9.27
N LEU A 86 -7.15 0.32 -8.67
CA LEU A 86 -7.66 0.12 -7.31
C LEU A 86 -6.86 0.93 -6.28
N GLY A 87 -5.54 0.95 -6.41
CA GLY A 87 -4.66 1.75 -5.56
C GLY A 87 -4.98 3.24 -5.64
N ILE A 88 -5.13 3.77 -6.85
CA ILE A 88 -5.49 5.18 -7.08
C ILE A 88 -6.85 5.53 -6.48
N ILE A 89 -7.86 4.67 -6.65
CA ILE A 89 -9.19 4.89 -6.08
C ILE A 89 -9.10 4.97 -4.55
N LEU A 90 -8.38 4.06 -3.91
CA LEU A 90 -8.22 4.07 -2.45
C LEU A 90 -7.42 5.27 -1.95
N MET A 91 -6.36 5.66 -2.66
CA MET A 91 -5.61 6.89 -2.35
C MET A 91 -6.49 8.12 -2.46
N TYR A 92 -7.33 8.21 -3.50
CA TYR A 92 -8.28 9.31 -3.66
C TYR A 92 -9.31 9.35 -2.53
N LEU A 93 -9.91 8.22 -2.17
CA LEU A 93 -10.84 8.12 -1.06
C LEU A 93 -10.17 8.49 0.28
N GLY A 94 -8.94 8.02 0.49
CA GLY A 94 -8.15 8.35 1.66
C GLY A 94 -7.83 9.84 1.75
N ALA A 95 -7.38 10.46 0.66
CA ALA A 95 -7.11 11.89 0.58
C ALA A 95 -8.38 12.73 0.80
N LYS A 96 -9.52 12.29 0.24
CA LYS A 96 -10.81 12.93 0.46
C LYS A 96 -11.25 12.88 1.93
N ASN A 97 -11.03 11.75 2.61
CA ASN A 97 -11.32 11.63 4.04
C ASN A 97 -10.36 12.47 4.87
N TYR A 98 -9.08 12.48 4.53
CA TYR A 98 -8.06 13.30 5.18
C TYR A 98 -8.36 14.81 5.04
N SER A 99 -8.79 15.26 3.87
CA SER A 99 -9.14 16.67 3.63
C SER A 99 -10.32 17.16 4.48
N LYS A 100 -11.21 16.27 4.93
CA LYS A 100 -12.31 16.62 5.86
C LYS A 100 -11.86 16.73 7.31
N SER A 101 -10.60 16.44 7.60
CA SER A 101 -10.01 16.55 8.94
C SER A 101 -9.17 17.82 9.13
N GLN A 102 -9.06 18.65 8.09
CA GLN A 102 -8.50 20.00 8.16
C GLN A 102 -9.63 21.02 8.27
#